data_AF-A0A9D6YY09-F1
#
_entry.id   AF-A0A9D6YY09-F1
#
_cell.length_a   1.000
_cell.length_b   1.000
_cell.length_c   1.000
_cell.angle_alpha   90.00
_cell.angle_beta   90.00
_cell.angle_gamma   90.00
#
_symmetry.space_group_name_H-M   'P 1'
#
loop_
_entity.id
_entity.type
_entity.pdbx_description
1 polymer ?
#
loop_
_entity_poly.entity_id
_entity_poly.type
_entity_poly.pdbx_seq_one_letter_code
_entity_poly.pdbx_strand_id
1 'polypeptide(L)'
;PNLGYAHCLGVLWYWWALHEERRVDALLEKAGGTKVMAADPSSKRALLREGLLAEGVTCKPEDGANCAMKDCAWREDCLSSAPELSHMWERVVACWGMLAAAPEFWKGFEGLTPDQSKELKKTAMNTLRESLLKQCRRWDERLPKDQLRPGVAPPADKYRRLDMMLTAELESAETMLEVGVRTKRGPVACGALMLSALGMEAMARERVATVLQQRPASKTLQRLLDLLSPHRHIAMLVNQNLPKEALKELLALPEAVREGPELRPLMARSLFMLASQKSEMGEVKSALTEWGGAIRCAHGLAFEQEIRKAMVDAVAPAATALEDSDRDGAIALLKEALELGTDGKLQSQLAENYVVRGINTFNEAQQKAQREGLTDAVMAMLESGLADLEEAVRLGSKRAVKQAEAARGAMSYARCGMANAPKEIEELLIRARQAIKEKKLDAGIDCLREARRKLGRKTPESVIQMLSGALNARGVQRANQAGEEIQQRQGRLFDRALTGNFF
;
A
#
# COMPACT_ATOMS: atom_id res chain seq x y z
N PRO A 1 -25.47 17.16 32.17
CA PRO A 1 -24.56 17.10 33.33
C PRO A 1 -24.65 18.40 34.13
N ASN A 2 -24.39 18.42 35.44
CA ASN A 2 -24.37 19.69 36.18
C ASN A 2 -23.10 20.47 35.79
N LEU A 3 -23.27 21.60 35.11
CA LEU A 3 -22.18 22.41 34.56
C LEU A 3 -21.32 23.04 35.66
N GLY A 4 -21.90 23.36 36.82
CA GLY A 4 -21.15 23.85 37.98
C GLY A 4 -20.16 22.81 38.50
N TYR A 5 -20.59 21.55 38.64
CA TYR A 5 -19.68 20.47 39.04
C TYR A 5 -18.58 20.22 38.02
N ALA A 6 -18.91 20.29 36.73
CA ALA A 6 -17.93 20.14 35.67
C ALA A 6 -16.88 21.26 35.68
N HIS A 7 -17.28 22.50 35.96
CA HIS A 7 -16.38 23.62 36.12
C HIS A 7 -15.46 23.43 37.34
N CYS A 8 -16.03 23.12 38.51
CA CYS A 8 -15.23 22.86 39.71
C CYS A 8 -14.22 21.72 39.50
N LEU A 9 -14.66 20.61 38.87
CA LEU A 9 -13.78 19.48 38.55
C LEU A 9 -12.73 19.87 37.50
N GLY A 10 -13.10 20.60 36.46
CA GLY A 10 -12.17 21.04 35.41
C GLY A 10 -11.07 21.95 35.96
N VAL A 11 -11.40 22.84 36.89
CA VAL A 11 -10.43 23.69 37.60
C VAL A 11 -9.53 22.86 38.51
N LEU A 12 -10.12 21.95 39.30
CA LEU A 12 -9.37 21.05 40.19
C LEU A 12 -8.36 20.19 39.41
N TRP A 13 -8.82 19.51 38.36
CA TRP A 13 -7.97 18.67 37.52
C TRP A 13 -6.86 19.47 36.85
N TYR A 14 -7.14 20.71 36.42
CA TYR A 14 -6.15 21.55 35.75
C TYR A 14 -5.02 21.93 36.70
N TRP A 15 -5.35 22.44 37.89
CA TRP A 15 -4.34 22.81 38.87
C TRP A 15 -3.60 21.60 39.44
N TRP A 16 -4.27 20.46 39.59
CA TRP A 16 -3.62 19.22 39.99
C TRP A 16 -2.64 18.73 38.93
N ALA A 17 -3.04 18.68 37.66
CA ALA A 17 -2.16 18.31 36.55
C ALA A 17 -0.92 19.23 36.52
N LEU A 18 -1.09 20.55 36.59
CA LEU A 18 0.03 21.50 36.63
C LEU A 18 0.94 21.32 37.86
N HIS A 19 0.39 20.97 39.01
CA HIS A 19 1.19 20.66 40.19
C HIS A 19 2.04 19.41 39.96
N GLU A 20 1.44 18.34 39.45
CA GLU A 20 2.14 17.08 39.17
C GLU A 20 3.17 17.22 38.04
N GLU A 21 2.94 18.07 37.02
CA GLU A 21 3.96 18.44 36.04
C GLU A 21 5.22 18.99 36.71
N ARG A 22 5.05 19.97 37.61
CA ARG A 22 6.16 20.59 38.33
C ARG A 22 6.87 19.59 39.23
N ARG A 23 6.14 18.64 39.83
CA ARG A 23 6.73 17.53 40.59
C ARG A 23 7.60 16.68 39.67
N VAL A 24 7.06 16.23 38.54
CA VAL A 24 7.78 15.43 37.53
C VAL A 24 9.05 16.14 37.07
N ASP A 25 8.99 17.46 36.85
CA ASP A 25 10.17 18.25 36.50
C ASP A 25 11.25 18.24 37.59
N ALA A 26 10.84 18.41 38.85
CA ALA A 26 11.76 18.37 39.97
C ALA A 26 12.38 16.98 40.15
N LEU A 27 11.61 15.91 39.90
CA LEU A 27 12.13 14.53 39.88
C LEU A 27 13.20 14.36 38.79
N LEU A 28 12.93 14.84 37.58
CA LEU A 28 13.87 14.77 36.45
C LEU A 28 15.18 15.53 36.72
N GLU A 29 15.08 16.74 37.28
CA GLU A 29 16.24 17.55 37.62
C GLU A 29 17.11 16.86 38.67
N LYS A 30 16.49 16.29 39.71
CA LYS A 30 17.20 15.54 40.76
C LYS A 30 17.82 14.23 40.26
N ALA A 31 17.17 13.54 39.33
CA ALA A 31 17.66 12.29 38.77
C ALA A 31 18.85 12.49 37.80
N GLY A 32 19.38 13.72 37.67
CA GLY A 32 20.55 14.03 36.84
C GLY A 32 20.20 14.35 35.38
N GLY A 33 18.94 14.70 35.10
CA GLY A 33 18.47 15.11 33.78
C GLY A 33 18.38 13.97 32.75
N THR A 34 18.64 14.30 31.48
CA THR A 34 18.51 13.45 30.27
C THR A 34 19.20 12.09 30.32
N LYS A 35 20.13 11.86 31.25
CA LYS A 35 20.81 10.58 31.41
C LYS A 35 19.91 9.47 31.98
N VAL A 36 18.77 9.86 32.54
CA VAL A 36 17.77 8.90 33.02
C VAL A 36 17.07 8.29 31.83
N MET A 37 17.62 7.16 31.38
CA MET A 37 17.00 6.27 30.40
C MET A 37 15.82 5.50 31.02
N ALA A 38 14.88 6.22 31.67
CA ALA A 38 13.68 5.62 32.18
C ALA A 38 12.97 4.88 31.05
N ALA A 39 12.52 3.66 31.33
CA ALA A 39 11.72 2.88 30.39
C ALA A 39 10.42 3.62 29.99
N ASP A 40 9.95 4.55 30.85
CA ASP A 40 8.88 5.50 30.55
C ASP A 40 9.13 6.85 31.26
N PRO A 41 9.69 7.87 30.58
CA PRO A 41 9.98 9.18 31.17
C PRO A 41 8.75 10.00 31.58
N SER A 42 7.54 9.49 31.32
CA SER A 42 6.29 10.15 31.70
C SER A 42 5.61 9.54 32.92
N SER A 43 6.08 8.38 33.39
CA SER A 43 5.56 7.79 34.63
C SER A 43 6.30 8.39 35.82
N LYS A 44 5.56 9.09 36.70
CA LYS A 44 6.10 9.64 37.95
C LYS A 44 6.87 8.58 38.75
N ARG A 45 6.35 7.35 38.80
CA ARG A 45 6.99 6.22 39.51
C ARG A 45 8.27 5.76 38.86
N ALA A 46 8.33 5.72 37.52
CA ALA A 46 9.56 5.40 36.82
C ALA A 46 10.64 6.45 37.13
N LEU A 47 10.29 7.73 37.03
CA LEU A 47 11.19 8.84 37.36
C LEU A 47 11.65 8.80 38.83
N LEU A 48 10.75 8.45 39.75
CA LEU A 48 11.07 8.32 41.16
C LEU A 48 12.07 7.18 41.42
N ARG A 49 11.91 6.03 40.76
CA ARG A 49 12.87 4.91 40.85
C ARG A 49 14.25 5.34 40.40
N GLU A 50 14.32 6.03 39.27
CA GLU A 50 15.59 6.49 38.71
C GLU A 50 16.24 7.58 39.57
N GLY A 51 15.45 8.51 40.11
CA GLY A 51 15.93 9.50 41.08
C GLY A 51 16.48 8.87 42.36
N LEU A 52 15.78 7.87 42.91
CA LEU A 52 16.26 7.10 44.06
C LEU A 52 17.58 6.36 43.75
N LEU A 53 17.67 5.72 42.59
CA LEU A 53 18.89 5.04 42.14
C LEU A 53 20.06 6.01 41.95
N ALA A 54 19.82 7.19 41.39
CA ALA A 54 20.82 8.24 41.21
C ALA A 54 21.36 8.75 42.56
N GLU A 55 20.52 8.77 43.60
CA GLU A 55 20.93 9.10 44.98
C GLU A 55 21.52 7.91 45.76
N GLY A 56 21.70 6.74 45.13
CA GLY A 56 22.21 5.53 45.77
C GLY A 56 21.22 4.87 46.75
N VAL A 57 19.94 5.24 46.69
CA VAL A 57 18.88 4.67 47.52
C VAL A 57 18.33 3.41 46.85
N THR A 58 18.40 2.28 47.56
CA THR A 58 18.00 0.96 47.04
C THR A 58 16.54 0.58 47.30
N CYS A 59 15.77 1.45 47.96
CA CYS A 59 14.37 1.17 48.25
C CYS A 59 13.52 1.18 46.97
N LYS A 60 12.49 0.33 46.92
CA LYS A 60 11.54 0.31 45.82
C LYS A 60 10.36 1.21 46.18
N PRO A 61 9.97 2.18 45.34
CA PRO A 61 8.69 2.87 45.50
C PRO A 61 7.59 1.84 45.23
N GLU A 62 6.97 1.38 46.32
CA GLU A 62 5.79 0.52 46.34
C GLU A 62 4.50 1.34 46.28
N ASP A 63 3.36 0.66 46.13
CA ASP A 63 2.02 1.23 46.22
C ASP A 63 1.71 1.71 47.65
N GLY A 64 2.33 2.82 48.04
CA GLY A 64 1.71 3.88 48.84
C GLY A 64 1.47 3.67 50.34
N ALA A 65 1.77 2.55 50.98
CA ALA A 65 1.39 2.40 52.40
C ALA A 65 2.53 2.50 53.42
N ASN A 66 3.73 1.97 53.14
CA ASN A 66 4.66 1.58 54.23
C ASN A 66 6.09 2.11 54.07
N CYS A 67 6.27 3.39 53.74
CA CYS A 67 7.61 3.99 53.79
C CYS A 67 8.07 4.11 55.26
N ALA A 68 9.01 3.24 55.67
CA ALA A 68 9.56 3.21 57.03
C ALA A 68 10.44 4.43 57.36
N MET A 69 10.98 5.10 56.34
CA MET A 69 11.84 6.28 56.51
C MET A 69 11.00 7.55 56.62
N LYS A 70 10.82 8.06 57.84
CA LYS A 70 9.98 9.25 58.08
C LYS A 70 10.50 10.51 57.41
N ASP A 71 11.83 10.64 57.33
CA ASP A 71 12.55 11.81 56.81
C ASP A 71 13.02 11.65 55.36
N CYS A 72 12.45 10.68 54.62
CA CYS A 72 12.77 10.48 53.22
C CYS A 72 12.25 11.64 52.36
N ALA A 73 13.13 12.31 51.62
CA ALA A 73 12.79 13.43 50.73
C ALA A 73 11.79 13.07 49.62
N TRP A 74 11.65 11.78 49.32
CA TRP A 74 10.77 11.22 48.28
C TRP A 74 9.46 10.66 48.85
N ARG A 75 9.26 10.73 50.17
CA ARG A 75 8.13 10.08 50.85
C ARG A 75 6.79 10.56 50.31
N GLU A 76 6.63 11.87 50.10
CA GLU A 76 5.39 12.42 49.55
C GLU A 76 5.08 11.91 48.13
N ASP A 77 6.09 11.78 47.26
CA ASP A 77 5.87 11.21 45.91
C ASP A 77 5.55 9.72 45.96
N CYS A 78 6.20 8.97 46.86
CA CYS A 78 5.94 7.54 47.06
C CYS A 78 4.52 7.29 47.60
N LEU A 79 4.04 8.16 48.49
CA LEU A 79 2.70 8.06 49.10
C LEU A 79 1.62 8.71 48.24
N SER A 80 1.99 9.40 47.16
CA SER A 80 1.05 10.08 46.28
C SER A 80 0.13 9.08 45.60
N SER A 81 -1.17 9.16 45.90
CA SER A 81 -2.22 8.44 45.19
C SER A 81 -2.71 9.21 43.96
N ALA A 82 -1.92 10.16 43.48
CA ALA A 82 -2.23 10.95 42.31
C ALA A 82 -2.37 10.03 41.09
N PRO A 83 -3.44 10.17 40.29
CA PRO A 83 -3.54 9.50 39.00
C PRO A 83 -2.34 9.80 38.10
N GLU A 84 -2.13 8.96 37.09
CA GLU A 84 -1.12 9.25 36.06
C GLU A 84 -1.41 10.60 35.38
N LEU A 85 -0.35 11.32 35.04
CA LEU A 85 -0.43 12.69 34.54
C LEU A 85 -1.27 12.80 33.26
N SER A 86 -1.17 11.81 32.37
CA SER A 86 -2.00 11.73 31.17
C SER A 86 -3.48 11.64 31.53
N HIS A 87 -3.84 10.85 32.55
CA HIS A 87 -5.21 10.73 32.99
C HIS A 87 -5.76 12.05 33.53
N MET A 88 -4.95 12.79 34.29
CA MET A 88 -5.37 14.11 34.79
C MET A 88 -5.69 15.05 33.64
N TRP A 89 -4.80 15.17 32.66
CA TRP A 89 -5.02 16.01 31.49
C TRP A 89 -6.21 15.56 30.64
N GLU A 90 -6.46 14.26 30.50
CA GLU A 90 -7.68 13.75 29.87
C GLU A 90 -8.95 14.25 30.59
N ARG A 91 -8.95 14.28 31.93
CA ARG A 91 -10.06 14.84 32.71
C ARG A 91 -10.21 16.34 32.54
N VAL A 92 -9.09 17.08 32.46
CA VAL A 92 -9.10 18.51 32.11
C VAL A 92 -9.80 18.71 30.77
N VAL A 93 -9.32 18.02 29.73
CA VAL A 93 -9.85 18.11 28.37
C VAL A 93 -11.35 17.76 28.34
N ALA A 94 -11.74 16.66 28.98
CA ALA A 94 -13.14 16.24 29.04
C ALA A 94 -14.05 17.31 29.70
N CYS A 95 -13.63 17.86 30.84
CA CYS A 95 -14.43 18.86 31.57
C CYS A 95 -14.54 20.15 30.78
N TRP A 96 -13.42 20.69 30.31
CA TRP A 96 -13.38 21.96 29.58
C TRP A 96 -14.01 21.85 28.19
N GLY A 97 -13.88 20.71 27.52
CA GLY A 97 -14.58 20.44 26.25
C GLY A 97 -16.09 20.48 26.41
N MET A 98 -16.63 19.84 27.46
CA MET A 98 -18.06 19.90 27.76
C MET A 98 -18.54 21.32 28.08
N LEU A 99 -17.79 22.06 28.91
CA LEU A 99 -18.14 23.44 29.26
C LEU A 99 -18.11 24.36 28.04
N ALA A 100 -17.11 24.20 27.17
CA ALA A 100 -16.99 24.95 25.94
C ALA A 100 -18.18 24.70 25.00
N ALA A 101 -18.65 23.46 24.90
CA ALA A 101 -19.80 23.14 24.05
C ALA A 101 -21.12 23.66 24.62
N ALA A 102 -21.32 23.70 25.94
CA ALA A 102 -22.57 24.07 26.60
C ALA A 102 -22.86 25.59 26.58
N PRO A 103 -23.77 26.11 25.73
CA PRO A 103 -24.00 27.56 25.61
C PRO A 103 -24.55 28.19 26.89
N GLU A 104 -25.36 27.45 27.64
CA GLU A 104 -25.94 27.88 28.92
C GLU A 104 -24.89 28.19 29.99
N PHE A 105 -23.70 27.55 29.95
CA PHE A 105 -22.62 27.87 30.88
C PHE A 105 -22.10 29.29 30.65
N TRP A 106 -21.90 29.66 29.39
CA TRP A 106 -21.33 30.96 29.02
C TRP A 106 -22.37 32.08 29.05
N LYS A 107 -23.63 31.80 28.69
CA LYS A 107 -24.73 32.77 28.75
C LYS A 107 -25.08 33.21 30.18
N GLY A 108 -24.69 32.43 31.19
CA GLY A 108 -24.99 32.67 32.60
C GLY A 108 -23.87 33.36 33.41
N PHE A 109 -22.76 33.75 32.79
CA PHE A 109 -21.74 34.52 33.49
C PHE A 109 -22.24 35.95 33.75
N GLU A 110 -22.65 36.20 34.99
CA GLU A 110 -23.30 37.44 35.40
C GLU A 110 -22.51 38.68 34.94
N GLY A 111 -23.19 39.57 34.21
CA GLY A 111 -22.64 40.84 33.74
C GLY A 111 -21.93 40.81 32.38
N LEU A 112 -21.77 39.65 31.73
CA LEU A 112 -21.16 39.57 30.39
C LEU A 112 -22.18 39.64 29.26
N THR A 113 -21.85 40.37 28.20
CA THR A 113 -22.60 40.32 26.93
C THR A 113 -22.35 38.99 26.21
N PRO A 114 -23.21 38.60 25.23
CA PRO A 114 -22.98 37.39 24.43
C PRO A 114 -21.61 37.39 23.71
N ASP A 115 -21.16 38.54 23.21
CA ASP A 115 -19.86 38.67 22.54
C ASP A 115 -18.69 38.53 23.52
N GLN A 116 -18.78 39.14 24.71
CA GLN A 116 -17.80 38.96 25.77
C GLN A 116 -17.71 37.49 26.23
N SER A 117 -18.86 36.81 26.34
CA SER A 117 -18.92 35.39 26.70
C SER A 117 -18.28 34.51 25.63
N LYS A 118 -18.50 34.82 24.34
CA LYS A 118 -17.87 34.13 23.22
C LYS A 118 -16.36 34.33 23.20
N GLU A 119 -15.88 35.55 23.43
CA GLU A 119 -14.44 35.83 23.49
C GLU A 119 -13.81 35.13 24.70
N LEU A 120 -14.45 35.16 25.88
CA LEU A 120 -13.98 34.45 27.07
C LEU A 120 -13.86 32.94 26.83
N LYS A 121 -14.88 32.31 26.21
CA LYS A 121 -14.81 30.88 25.80
C LYS A 121 -13.58 30.63 24.94
N LYS A 122 -13.37 31.47 23.92
CA LYS A 122 -12.25 31.35 22.98
C LYS A 122 -10.91 31.51 23.69
N THR A 123 -10.75 32.54 24.54
CA THR A 123 -9.55 32.76 25.35
C THR A 123 -9.25 31.57 26.26
N ALA A 124 -10.27 31.03 26.96
CA ALA A 124 -10.10 29.88 27.83
C ALA A 124 -9.61 28.64 27.07
N MET A 125 -10.21 28.34 25.90
CA MET A 125 -9.80 27.19 25.09
C MET A 125 -8.42 27.36 24.47
N ASN A 126 -8.08 28.57 24.02
CA ASN A 126 -6.74 28.88 23.54
C ASN A 126 -5.69 28.75 24.64
N THR A 127 -5.98 29.22 25.85
CA THR A 127 -5.07 29.10 27.01
C THR A 127 -4.80 27.63 27.36
N LEU A 128 -5.83 26.78 27.33
CA LEU A 128 -5.67 25.35 27.55
C LEU A 128 -4.78 24.71 26.46
N ARG A 129 -5.06 25.00 25.19
CA ARG A 129 -4.25 24.52 24.06
C ARG A 129 -2.80 24.99 24.15
N GLU A 130 -2.58 26.27 24.42
CA GLU A 130 -1.25 26.84 24.59
C GLU A 130 -0.48 26.18 25.74
N SER A 131 -1.18 25.83 26.83
CA SER A 131 -0.59 25.10 27.95
C SER A 131 -0.12 23.70 27.53
N LEU A 132 -0.94 22.94 26.79
CA LEU A 132 -0.56 21.64 26.24
C LEU A 132 0.63 21.74 25.27
N LEU A 133 0.59 22.69 24.34
CA LEU A 133 1.67 22.91 23.37
C LEU A 133 2.96 23.41 24.04
N LYS A 134 2.86 24.20 25.10
CA LYS A 134 4.01 24.61 25.91
C LYS A 134 4.67 23.41 26.57
N GLN A 135 3.90 22.46 27.11
CA GLN A 135 4.47 21.23 27.65
C GLN A 135 5.10 20.37 26.54
N CYS A 136 4.45 20.26 25.38
CA CYS A 136 5.04 19.57 24.23
C CYS A 136 6.43 20.11 23.87
N ARG A 137 6.56 21.44 23.66
CA ARG A 137 7.84 22.08 23.33
C ARG A 137 8.88 21.84 24.40
N ARG A 138 8.49 21.99 25.66
CA ARG A 138 9.38 21.78 26.81
C ARG A 138 9.92 20.36 26.86
N TRP A 139 9.09 19.36 26.59
CA TRP A 139 9.52 17.96 26.56
C TRP A 139 10.40 17.64 25.35
N ASP A 140 10.09 18.22 24.18
CA ASP A 140 10.94 18.09 22.98
C ASP A 140 12.33 18.73 23.19
N GLU A 141 12.41 19.89 23.85
CA GLU A 141 13.67 20.55 24.22
C GLU A 141 14.47 19.77 25.26
N ARG A 142 13.78 19.20 26.25
CA ARG A 142 14.42 18.46 27.36
C ARG A 142 14.85 17.06 26.96
N LEU A 143 14.07 16.33 26.15
CA LEU A 143 14.35 14.96 25.75
C LEU A 143 14.21 14.81 24.23
N PRO A 144 15.24 15.22 23.48
CA PRO A 144 15.31 15.00 22.04
C PRO A 144 15.12 13.51 21.67
N LYS A 145 14.45 13.26 20.54
CA LYS A 145 14.05 11.90 20.11
C LYS A 145 15.24 10.94 19.95
N ASP A 146 16.40 11.45 19.57
CA ASP A 146 17.66 10.70 19.40
C ASP A 146 18.26 10.20 20.72
N GLN A 147 17.83 10.75 21.86
CA GLN A 147 18.27 10.34 23.19
C GLN A 147 17.37 9.28 23.84
N LEU A 148 16.20 9.00 23.24
CA LEU A 148 15.26 8.03 23.75
C LEU A 148 15.67 6.60 23.35
N ARG A 149 15.40 5.64 24.23
CA ARG A 149 15.59 4.22 23.89
C ARG A 149 14.69 3.83 22.71
N PRO A 150 15.18 2.98 21.78
CA PRO A 150 14.35 2.45 20.72
C PRO A 150 13.05 1.84 21.29
N GLY A 151 11.91 2.29 20.79
CA GLY A 151 10.59 1.83 21.21
C GLY A 151 9.88 2.67 22.29
N VAL A 152 10.59 3.59 22.97
CA VAL A 152 9.97 4.50 23.94
C VAL A 152 9.35 5.70 23.21
N ALA A 153 8.04 5.93 23.43
CA ALA A 153 7.36 7.09 22.84
C ALA A 153 7.82 8.39 23.54
N PRO A 154 8.19 9.43 22.78
CA PRO A 154 8.51 10.74 23.34
C PRO A 154 7.38 11.28 24.24
N PRO A 155 7.66 11.80 25.45
CA PRO A 155 6.65 12.43 26.30
C PRO A 155 5.88 13.56 25.59
N ALA A 156 6.56 14.31 24.72
CA ALA A 156 5.94 15.35 23.91
C ALA A 156 4.77 14.82 23.04
N ASP A 157 4.86 13.58 22.54
CA ASP A 157 3.81 12.95 21.74
C ASP A 157 2.51 12.81 22.56
N LYS A 158 2.61 12.65 23.90
CA LYS A 158 1.43 12.60 24.78
C LYS A 158 0.67 13.92 24.81
N TYR A 159 1.36 15.05 24.87
CA TYR A 159 0.69 16.36 24.85
C TYR A 159 0.13 16.72 23.49
N ARG A 160 0.82 16.34 22.40
CA ARG A 160 0.24 16.45 21.05
C ARG A 160 -1.04 15.64 20.95
N ARG A 161 -1.05 14.41 21.47
CA ARG A 161 -2.25 13.57 21.57
C ARG A 161 -3.35 14.22 22.42
N LEU A 162 -3.02 14.86 23.53
CA LEU A 162 -4.00 15.57 24.36
C LEU A 162 -4.63 16.77 23.64
N ASP A 163 -3.86 17.53 22.83
CA ASP A 163 -4.41 18.62 22.01
C ASP A 163 -5.33 18.10 20.89
N MET A 164 -4.95 16.98 20.27
CA MET A 164 -5.82 16.25 19.35
C MET A 164 -7.12 15.84 20.05
N MET A 165 -7.02 15.21 21.22
CA MET A 165 -8.14 14.79 22.03
C MET A 165 -9.05 15.96 22.42
N LEU A 166 -8.49 17.14 22.72
CA LEU A 166 -9.27 18.36 22.97
C LEU A 166 -10.06 18.80 21.74
N THR A 167 -9.43 18.78 20.57
CA THR A 167 -10.11 19.13 19.32
C THR A 167 -11.26 18.19 19.02
N ALA A 168 -11.07 16.88 19.15
CA ALA A 168 -12.15 15.90 18.95
C ALA A 168 -13.23 15.97 20.04
N GLU A 169 -12.86 16.24 21.29
CA GLU A 169 -13.83 16.41 22.37
C GLU A 169 -14.74 17.61 22.12
N LEU A 170 -14.17 18.75 21.72
CA LEU A 170 -14.93 19.95 21.36
C LEU A 170 -15.86 19.67 20.18
N GLU A 171 -15.33 19.09 19.10
CA GLU A 171 -16.09 18.80 17.90
C GLU A 171 -17.24 17.82 18.17
N SER A 172 -16.98 16.74 18.91
CA SER A 172 -18.02 15.77 19.26
C SER A 172 -19.06 16.36 20.20
N ALA A 173 -18.66 17.14 21.21
CA ALA A 173 -19.58 17.79 22.13
C ALA A 173 -20.49 18.81 21.44
N GLU A 174 -19.96 19.63 20.52
CA GLU A 174 -20.73 20.59 19.72
C GLU A 174 -21.68 19.85 18.75
N THR A 175 -21.20 18.78 18.10
CA THR A 175 -22.02 17.97 17.19
C THR A 175 -23.15 17.23 17.93
N MET A 176 -22.91 16.74 19.16
CA MET A 176 -23.94 16.13 20.02
C MET A 176 -25.09 17.10 20.31
N LEU A 177 -24.77 18.37 20.54
CA LEU A 177 -25.76 19.44 20.73
C LEU A 177 -26.51 19.77 19.45
N GLU A 178 -25.81 19.91 18.33
CA GLU A 178 -26.40 20.21 17.03
C GLU A 178 -27.42 19.14 16.62
N VAL A 179 -27.05 17.87 16.79
CA VAL A 179 -27.93 16.72 16.53
C VAL A 179 -29.11 16.66 17.51
N GLY A 180 -29.01 17.35 18.65
CA GLY A 180 -30.08 17.41 19.66
C GLY A 180 -30.16 16.15 20.52
N VAL A 181 -29.03 15.49 20.79
CA VAL A 181 -29.00 14.34 21.69
C VAL A 181 -29.36 14.77 23.11
N ARG A 182 -30.36 14.11 23.70
CA ARG A 182 -30.94 14.48 25.00
C ARG A 182 -31.05 13.28 25.93
N THR A 183 -30.87 13.54 27.22
CA THR A 183 -31.19 12.63 28.33
C THR A 183 -32.42 13.15 29.10
N LYS A 184 -32.91 12.37 30.06
CA LYS A 184 -33.96 12.84 31.01
C LYS A 184 -33.56 14.10 31.77
N ARG A 185 -32.26 14.39 31.89
CA ARG A 185 -31.71 15.54 32.63
C ARG A 185 -31.35 16.73 31.72
N GLY A 186 -31.65 16.67 30.42
CA GLY A 186 -31.37 17.75 29.47
C GLY A 186 -30.45 17.35 28.32
N PRO A 187 -30.00 18.33 27.52
CA PRO A 187 -29.12 18.10 26.37
C PRO A 187 -27.77 17.53 26.78
N VAL A 188 -27.17 16.73 25.89
CA VAL A 188 -25.82 16.18 26.06
C VAL A 188 -24.84 17.09 25.35
N ALA A 189 -24.06 17.84 26.13
CA ALA A 189 -23.06 18.79 25.66
C ALA A 189 -21.63 18.25 25.82
N CYS A 190 -21.41 16.94 25.70
CA CYS A 190 -20.11 16.35 25.99
C CYS A 190 -19.70 15.33 24.94
N GLY A 191 -18.38 15.24 24.74
CA GLY A 191 -17.77 14.40 23.72
C GLY A 191 -17.39 13.02 24.26
N ALA A 192 -16.64 12.28 23.45
CA ALA A 192 -16.28 10.90 23.73
C ALA A 192 -15.47 10.73 25.04
N LEU A 193 -14.59 11.68 25.39
CA LEU A 193 -13.76 11.59 26.60
C LEU A 193 -14.60 11.75 27.85
N MET A 194 -15.46 12.76 27.90
CA MET A 194 -16.37 12.94 29.02
C MET A 194 -17.40 11.80 29.11
N LEU A 195 -17.88 11.29 27.97
CA LEU A 195 -18.77 10.13 27.98
C LEU A 195 -18.07 8.87 28.51
N SER A 196 -16.82 8.63 28.12
CA SER A 196 -16.01 7.52 28.64
C SER A 196 -15.74 7.68 30.13
N ALA A 197 -15.40 8.90 30.55
CA ALA A 197 -15.22 9.30 31.94
C ALA A 197 -16.42 9.02 32.85
N LEU A 198 -17.63 9.07 32.28
CA LEU A 198 -18.90 8.81 32.95
C LEU A 198 -19.42 7.37 32.75
N GLY A 199 -18.72 6.53 31.98
CA GLY A 199 -19.19 5.19 31.62
C GLY A 199 -20.44 5.18 30.72
N MET A 200 -20.65 6.23 29.92
CA MET A 200 -21.84 6.44 29.08
C MET A 200 -21.56 6.36 27.57
N GLU A 201 -20.33 6.05 27.16
CA GLU A 201 -19.89 6.04 25.75
C GLU A 201 -20.71 5.07 24.89
N ALA A 202 -20.88 3.81 25.33
CA ALA A 202 -21.64 2.80 24.60
C ALA A 202 -23.11 3.21 24.38
N MET A 203 -23.76 3.73 25.43
CA MET A 203 -25.13 4.22 25.37
C MET A 203 -25.27 5.40 24.39
N ALA A 204 -24.33 6.35 24.41
CA ALA A 204 -24.35 7.48 23.50
C ALA A 204 -24.17 7.03 22.03
N ARG A 205 -23.23 6.11 21.76
CA ARG A 205 -23.03 5.53 20.43
C ARG A 205 -24.27 4.82 19.92
N GLU A 206 -24.88 3.95 20.72
CA GLU A 206 -26.12 3.24 20.36
C GLU A 206 -27.26 4.21 20.04
N ARG A 207 -27.39 5.28 20.84
CA ARG A 207 -28.41 6.30 20.61
C ARG A 207 -28.16 7.05 19.30
N VAL A 208 -26.94 7.47 19.03
CA VAL A 208 -26.57 8.15 17.77
C VAL A 208 -26.80 7.22 16.57
N ALA A 209 -26.40 5.94 16.67
CA ALA A 209 -26.62 4.95 15.63
C ALA A 209 -28.12 4.73 15.35
N THR A 210 -28.96 4.69 16.38
CA THR A 210 -30.42 4.60 16.24
C THR A 210 -30.99 5.81 15.47
N VAL A 211 -30.50 7.01 15.76
CA VAL A 211 -30.95 8.23 15.06
C VAL A 211 -30.42 8.24 13.61
N LEU A 212 -29.21 7.73 13.37
CA LEU A 212 -28.64 7.59 12.03
C LEU A 212 -29.44 6.59 11.17
N GLN A 213 -29.93 5.49 11.74
CA GLN A 213 -30.81 4.55 11.03
C GLN A 213 -32.10 5.22 10.55
N GLN A 214 -32.64 6.18 11.31
CA GLN A 214 -33.81 6.97 10.91
C GLN A 214 -33.47 8.04 9.85
N ARG A 215 -32.20 8.43 9.74
CA ARG A 215 -31.71 9.49 8.85
C ARG A 215 -30.39 9.11 8.18
N PRO A 216 -30.37 8.06 7.34
CA PRO A 216 -29.12 7.46 6.84
C PRO A 216 -28.29 8.41 5.96
N ALA A 217 -28.92 9.42 5.35
CA ALA A 217 -28.24 10.42 4.54
C ALA A 217 -27.52 11.52 5.37
N SER A 218 -27.64 11.51 6.71
CA SER A 218 -27.05 12.54 7.56
C SER A 218 -25.55 12.34 7.74
N LYS A 219 -24.75 13.12 6.99
CA LYS A 219 -23.29 13.16 7.15
C LYS A 219 -22.86 13.60 8.55
N THR A 220 -23.60 14.50 9.20
CA THR A 220 -23.32 14.97 10.57
C THR A 220 -23.44 13.85 11.60
N LEU A 221 -24.48 13.01 11.51
CA LEU A 221 -24.66 11.85 12.39
C LEU A 221 -23.59 10.77 12.17
N GLN A 222 -23.23 10.52 10.90
CA GLN A 222 -22.13 9.59 10.60
C GLN A 222 -20.81 10.10 11.19
N ARG A 223 -20.47 11.38 10.95
CA ARG A 223 -19.29 12.02 11.53
C ARG A 223 -19.28 11.94 13.06
N LEU A 224 -20.42 12.18 13.71
CA LEU A 224 -20.55 12.06 15.15
C LEU A 224 -20.29 10.63 15.63
N LEU A 225 -20.81 9.63 14.93
CA LEU A 225 -20.56 8.23 15.27
C LEU A 225 -19.07 7.89 15.16
N ASP A 226 -18.39 8.40 14.12
CA ASP A 226 -16.94 8.25 13.92
C ASP A 226 -16.15 8.95 15.05
N LEU A 227 -16.58 10.14 15.48
CA LEU A 227 -15.96 10.86 16.60
C LEU A 227 -16.15 10.16 17.96
N LEU A 228 -17.28 9.47 18.15
CA LEU A 228 -17.57 8.68 19.34
C LEU A 228 -16.93 7.28 19.30
N SER A 229 -16.19 6.96 18.25
CA SER A 229 -15.46 5.71 18.15
C SER A 229 -14.42 5.54 19.29
N PRO A 230 -14.22 4.33 19.81
CA PRO A 230 -13.07 4.02 20.67
C PRO A 230 -11.74 4.19 19.88
N HIS A 231 -11.80 4.07 18.56
CA HIS A 231 -10.68 4.21 17.65
C HIS A 231 -10.56 5.62 17.04
N ARG A 232 -11.30 6.60 17.58
CA ARG A 232 -11.28 8.00 17.11
C ARG A 232 -9.87 8.57 17.00
N HIS A 233 -8.97 8.21 17.92
CA HIS A 233 -7.60 8.72 17.92
C HIS A 233 -6.81 8.29 16.67
N ILE A 234 -7.07 7.08 16.16
CA ILE A 234 -6.48 6.59 14.89
C ILE A 234 -7.03 7.43 13.73
N ALA A 235 -8.35 7.64 13.69
CA ALA A 235 -8.97 8.48 12.67
C ALA A 235 -8.41 9.92 12.67
N MET A 236 -8.12 10.48 13.85
CA MET A 236 -7.47 11.77 13.96
C MET A 236 -6.04 11.78 13.39
N LEU A 237 -5.24 10.76 13.68
CA LEU A 237 -3.88 10.64 13.11
C LEU A 237 -3.92 10.61 11.58
N VAL A 238 -4.87 9.86 11.01
CA VAL A 238 -5.11 9.83 9.56
C VAL A 238 -5.49 11.22 9.03
N ASN A 239 -6.42 11.91 9.68
CA ASN A 239 -6.86 13.25 9.25
C ASN A 239 -5.75 14.31 9.36
N GLN A 240 -4.77 14.12 10.24
CA GLN A 240 -3.61 15.00 10.42
C GLN A 240 -2.42 14.65 9.52
N ASN A 241 -2.58 13.72 8.58
CA ASN A 241 -1.50 13.26 7.70
C ASN A 241 -0.32 12.63 8.46
N LEU A 242 -0.62 11.88 9.53
CA LEU A 242 0.33 11.09 10.32
C LEU A 242 0.12 9.58 10.11
N PRO A 243 0.33 9.04 8.89
CA PRO A 243 -0.04 7.67 8.57
C PRO A 243 0.84 6.62 9.25
N LYS A 244 2.12 6.92 9.55
CA LYS A 244 3.02 5.96 10.20
C LYS A 244 2.58 5.68 11.64
N GLU A 245 2.23 6.73 12.36
CA GLU A 245 1.70 6.67 13.72
C GLU A 245 0.34 5.97 13.74
N ALA A 246 -0.54 6.28 12.78
CA ALA A 246 -1.83 5.60 12.64
C ALA A 246 -1.65 4.09 12.41
N LEU A 247 -0.74 3.68 11.51
CA LEU A 247 -0.45 2.27 11.25
C LEU A 247 0.16 1.58 12.47
N LYS A 248 1.03 2.25 13.22
CA LYS A 248 1.61 1.71 14.45
C LYS A 248 0.52 1.36 15.47
N GLU A 249 -0.42 2.28 15.71
CA GLU A 249 -1.56 2.04 16.61
C GLU A 249 -2.48 0.94 16.09
N LEU A 250 -2.78 0.92 14.78
CA LEU A 250 -3.60 -0.13 14.16
C LEU A 250 -2.99 -1.53 14.25
N LEU A 251 -1.67 -1.64 14.08
CA LEU A 251 -0.95 -2.92 14.14
C LEU A 251 -0.75 -3.41 15.59
N ALA A 252 -0.83 -2.52 16.58
CA ALA A 252 -0.80 -2.88 17.99
C ALA A 252 -2.11 -3.50 18.49
N LEU A 253 -3.22 -3.32 17.76
CA LEU A 253 -4.51 -3.91 18.10
C LEU A 253 -4.58 -5.40 17.74
N PRO A 254 -5.39 -6.20 18.46
CA PRO A 254 -5.63 -7.60 18.09
C PRO A 254 -6.21 -7.73 16.67
N GLU A 255 -5.78 -8.76 15.94
CA GLU A 255 -6.18 -8.98 14.54
C GLU A 255 -7.71 -9.01 14.33
N ALA A 256 -8.44 -9.65 15.25
CA ALA A 256 -9.90 -9.70 15.21
C ALA A 256 -10.57 -8.31 15.27
N VAL A 257 -9.95 -7.35 15.97
CA VAL A 257 -10.43 -5.97 16.05
C VAL A 257 -10.04 -5.19 14.79
N ARG A 258 -8.80 -5.39 14.32
CA ARG A 258 -8.22 -4.73 13.13
C ARG A 258 -8.98 -5.03 11.84
N GLU A 259 -9.46 -6.26 11.66
CA GLU A 259 -10.29 -6.65 10.52
C GLU A 259 -11.76 -6.18 10.62
N GLY A 260 -12.10 -5.47 11.70
CA GLY A 260 -13.42 -4.88 11.87
C GLY A 260 -13.75 -3.82 10.81
N PRO A 261 -15.04 -3.62 10.49
CA PRO A 261 -15.49 -2.70 9.43
C PRO A 261 -15.15 -1.23 9.71
N GLU A 262 -14.87 -0.88 10.97
CA GLU A 262 -14.49 0.47 11.40
C GLU A 262 -13.00 0.76 11.17
N LEU A 263 -12.12 -0.22 11.46
CA LEU A 263 -10.67 -0.04 11.40
C LEU A 263 -10.08 -0.31 10.03
N ARG A 264 -10.70 -1.22 9.26
CA ARG A 264 -10.21 -1.60 7.94
C ARG A 264 -10.17 -0.41 6.94
N PRO A 265 -11.17 0.49 6.88
CA PRO A 265 -11.08 1.72 6.08
C PRO A 265 -9.97 2.67 6.55
N LEU A 266 -9.74 2.79 7.87
CA LEU A 266 -8.67 3.62 8.44
C LEU A 266 -7.28 3.04 8.10
N MET A 267 -7.14 1.72 8.12
CA MET A 267 -5.96 1.01 7.65
C MET A 267 -5.69 1.28 6.17
N ALA A 268 -6.70 1.08 5.32
CA ALA A 268 -6.57 1.33 3.87
C ALA A 268 -6.13 2.76 3.59
N ARG A 269 -6.73 3.75 4.27
CA ARG A 269 -6.39 5.16 4.10
C ARG A 269 -4.99 5.50 4.62
N SER A 270 -4.59 4.93 5.74
CA SER A 270 -3.24 5.14 6.30
C SER A 270 -2.16 4.55 5.38
N LEU A 271 -2.37 3.34 4.87
CA LEU A 271 -1.48 2.71 3.88
C LEU A 271 -1.40 3.52 2.59
N PHE A 272 -2.54 3.99 2.08
CA PHE A 272 -2.59 4.86 0.90
C PHE A 272 -1.80 6.16 1.09
N MET A 273 -1.98 6.84 2.22
CA MET A 273 -1.25 8.07 2.54
C MET A 273 0.25 7.83 2.72
N LEU A 274 0.65 6.73 3.37
CA LEU A 274 2.05 6.35 3.50
C LEU A 274 2.68 6.03 2.13
N ALA A 275 1.95 5.34 1.26
CA ALA A 275 2.38 5.04 -0.09
C ALA A 275 2.63 6.33 -0.89
N SER A 276 1.70 7.30 -0.82
CA SER A 276 1.86 8.61 -1.45
C SER A 276 3.09 9.35 -0.93
N GLN A 277 3.31 9.39 0.39
CA GLN A 277 4.51 10.00 0.99
C GLN A 277 5.81 9.32 0.50
N LYS A 278 5.83 7.98 0.44
CA LYS A 278 6.99 7.22 -0.08
C LYS A 278 7.23 7.50 -1.56
N SER A 279 6.16 7.59 -2.35
CA SER A 279 6.25 7.92 -3.77
C SER A 279 6.81 9.34 -4.01
N GLU A 280 6.41 10.32 -3.21
CA GLU A 280 6.94 11.70 -3.27
C GLU A 280 8.43 11.76 -2.95
N MET A 281 8.94 10.84 -2.12
CA MET A 281 10.37 10.67 -1.83
C MET A 281 11.13 9.87 -2.91
N GLY A 282 10.46 9.42 -3.97
CA GLY A 282 11.04 8.59 -5.02
C GLY A 282 11.15 7.10 -4.68
N GLU A 283 10.64 6.67 -3.52
CA GLU A 283 10.66 5.26 -3.08
C GLU A 283 9.48 4.45 -3.65
N VAL A 284 9.30 4.48 -4.98
CA VAL A 284 8.11 3.91 -5.65
C VAL A 284 7.93 2.42 -5.40
N LYS A 285 9.02 1.65 -5.30
CA LYS A 285 8.95 0.21 -4.97
C LYS A 285 8.39 -0.05 -3.57
N SER A 286 8.83 0.75 -2.59
CA SER A 286 8.29 0.70 -1.22
C SER A 286 6.82 1.15 -1.21
N ALA A 287 6.46 2.15 -2.02
CA ALA A 287 5.09 2.63 -2.15
C ALA A 287 4.15 1.56 -2.74
N LEU A 288 4.60 0.76 -3.72
CA LEU A 288 3.83 -0.36 -4.29
C LEU A 288 3.40 -1.38 -3.24
N THR A 289 4.28 -1.71 -2.29
CA THR A 289 3.95 -2.63 -1.20
C THR A 289 2.81 -2.08 -0.35
N GLU A 290 2.84 -0.78 -0.05
CA GLU A 290 1.81 -0.11 0.75
C GLU A 290 0.50 0.08 -0.01
N TRP A 291 0.53 0.43 -1.32
CA TRP A 291 -0.67 0.46 -2.17
C TRP A 291 -1.31 -0.92 -2.28
N GLY A 292 -0.53 -1.98 -2.42
CA GLY A 292 -1.05 -3.35 -2.42
C GLY A 292 -1.73 -3.70 -1.10
N GLY A 293 -1.17 -3.26 0.03
CA GLY A 293 -1.83 -3.33 1.33
C GLY A 293 -3.13 -2.53 1.39
N ALA A 294 -3.11 -1.30 0.91
CA ALA A 294 -4.26 -0.41 0.88
C ALA A 294 -5.42 -1.01 0.05
N ILE A 295 -5.14 -1.58 -1.12
CA ILE A 295 -6.13 -2.25 -1.98
C ILE A 295 -6.77 -3.45 -1.26
N ARG A 296 -5.98 -4.27 -0.55
CA ARG A 296 -6.52 -5.41 0.22
C ARG A 296 -7.45 -4.96 1.35
N CYS A 297 -7.15 -3.83 1.97
CA CYS A 297 -7.95 -3.26 3.06
C CYS A 297 -9.11 -2.39 2.55
N ALA A 298 -9.10 -1.92 1.30
CA ALA A 298 -10.09 -0.97 0.80
C ALA A 298 -11.49 -1.58 0.77
N HIS A 299 -12.48 -0.78 1.20
CA HIS A 299 -13.89 -1.08 1.03
C HIS A 299 -14.50 -0.09 0.04
N GLY A 300 -15.00 -0.61 -1.09
CA GLY A 300 -15.69 0.17 -2.11
C GLY A 300 -14.83 0.45 -3.34
N LEU A 301 -15.45 0.26 -4.51
CA LEU A 301 -14.80 0.38 -5.82
C LEU A 301 -14.22 1.77 -6.08
N ALA A 302 -14.86 2.83 -5.57
CA ALA A 302 -14.41 4.21 -5.79
C ALA A 302 -13.04 4.50 -5.15
N PHE A 303 -12.85 4.08 -3.89
CA PHE A 303 -11.58 4.30 -3.19
C PHE A 303 -10.48 3.38 -3.74
N GLU A 304 -10.82 2.14 -4.12
CA GLU A 304 -9.87 1.26 -4.80
C GLU A 304 -9.38 1.85 -6.13
N GLN A 305 -10.29 2.43 -6.93
CA GLN A 305 -9.94 3.13 -8.17
C GLN A 305 -9.05 4.35 -7.92
N GLU A 306 -9.28 5.10 -6.83
CA GLU A 306 -8.42 6.22 -6.42
C GLU A 306 -7.00 5.74 -6.11
N ILE A 307 -6.85 4.66 -5.34
CA ILE A 307 -5.54 4.06 -5.02
C ILE A 307 -4.84 3.60 -6.30
N ARG A 308 -5.56 2.90 -7.19
CA ARG A 308 -5.02 2.41 -8.47
C ARG A 308 -4.56 3.55 -9.36
N LYS A 309 -5.34 4.63 -9.44
CA LYS A 309 -4.98 5.81 -10.22
C LYS A 309 -3.68 6.44 -9.70
N ALA A 310 -3.59 6.68 -8.39
CA ALA A 310 -2.37 7.24 -7.78
C ALA A 310 -1.14 6.35 -8.01
N MET A 311 -1.31 5.03 -7.90
CA MET A 311 -0.27 4.06 -8.22
C MET A 311 0.19 4.18 -9.68
N VAL A 312 -0.74 4.21 -10.64
CA VAL A 312 -0.41 4.34 -12.08
C VAL A 312 0.29 5.67 -12.37
N ASP A 313 -0.16 6.76 -11.76
CA ASP A 313 0.40 8.10 -11.94
C ASP A 313 1.84 8.21 -11.40
N ALA A 314 2.19 7.42 -10.38
CA ALA A 314 3.54 7.34 -9.82
C ALA A 314 4.46 6.32 -10.53
N VAL A 315 3.94 5.13 -10.84
CA VAL A 315 4.72 4.03 -11.42
C VAL A 315 5.12 4.31 -12.85
N ALA A 316 4.23 4.86 -13.67
CA ALA A 316 4.54 5.08 -15.09
C ALA A 316 5.75 6.01 -15.31
N PRO A 317 5.84 7.20 -14.66
CA PRO A 317 7.01 8.06 -14.77
C PRO A 317 8.29 7.43 -14.19
N ALA A 318 8.18 6.71 -13.06
CA ALA A 318 9.32 6.04 -12.44
C ALA A 318 9.87 4.92 -13.33
N ALA A 319 9.00 4.14 -13.97
CA ALA A 319 9.38 3.16 -14.97
C ALA A 319 10.07 3.84 -16.16
N THR A 320 9.51 4.94 -16.69
CA THR A 320 10.12 5.70 -17.79
C THR A 320 11.52 6.19 -17.46
N ALA A 321 11.75 6.69 -16.24
CA ALA A 321 13.07 7.14 -15.80
C ALA A 321 14.11 6.00 -15.74
N LEU A 322 13.65 4.75 -15.54
CA LEU A 322 14.50 3.56 -15.53
C LEU A 322 14.76 3.00 -16.94
N GLU A 323 13.98 3.36 -17.98
CA GLU A 323 14.05 2.72 -19.31
C GLU A 323 15.43 2.83 -19.99
N ASP A 324 16.16 3.91 -19.72
CA ASP A 324 17.49 4.17 -20.30
C ASP A 324 18.64 3.61 -19.45
N SER A 325 18.46 3.50 -18.13
CA SER A 325 19.53 3.12 -17.18
C SER A 325 19.43 1.67 -16.70
N ASP A 326 18.22 1.19 -16.43
CA ASP A 326 17.92 -0.16 -15.92
C ASP A 326 16.54 -0.64 -16.42
N ARG A 327 16.52 -1.10 -17.67
CA ARG A 327 15.28 -1.59 -18.30
C ARG A 327 14.70 -2.82 -17.61
N ASP A 328 15.54 -3.68 -17.04
CA ASP A 328 15.07 -4.86 -16.30
C ASP A 328 14.38 -4.44 -15.00
N GLY A 329 14.92 -3.42 -14.31
CA GLY A 329 14.26 -2.75 -13.19
C GLY A 329 12.92 -2.13 -13.58
N ALA A 330 12.83 -1.44 -14.72
CA ALA A 330 11.58 -0.88 -15.24
C ALA A 330 10.52 -1.97 -15.50
N ILE A 331 10.91 -3.08 -16.14
CA ILE A 331 10.04 -4.23 -16.39
C ILE A 331 9.56 -4.86 -15.09
N ALA A 332 10.46 -5.07 -14.12
CA ALA A 332 10.11 -5.63 -12.82
C ALA A 332 9.11 -4.73 -12.07
N LEU A 333 9.35 -3.41 -12.05
CA LEU A 333 8.46 -2.44 -11.41
C LEU A 333 7.04 -2.45 -12.02
N LEU A 334 6.95 -2.46 -13.36
CA LEU A 334 5.66 -2.51 -14.07
C LEU A 334 4.91 -3.82 -13.84
N LYS A 335 5.62 -4.95 -13.73
CA LYS A 335 5.02 -6.25 -13.38
C LYS A 335 4.44 -6.24 -11.97
N GLU A 336 5.23 -5.82 -10.99
CA GLU A 336 4.79 -5.72 -9.58
C GLU A 336 3.53 -4.85 -9.48
N ALA A 337 3.45 -3.74 -10.22
CA ALA A 337 2.26 -2.89 -10.27
C ALA A 337 1.04 -3.58 -10.91
N LEU A 338 1.24 -4.32 -12.02
CA LEU A 338 0.16 -5.03 -12.73
C LEU A 338 -0.39 -6.24 -11.97
N GLU A 339 0.39 -6.83 -11.05
CA GLU A 339 -0.09 -7.85 -10.11
C GLU A 339 -1.11 -7.29 -9.12
N LEU A 340 -0.99 -6.00 -8.76
CA LEU A 340 -1.95 -5.32 -7.90
C LEU A 340 -3.23 -4.95 -8.66
N GLY A 341 -3.15 -4.76 -9.97
CA GLY A 341 -4.24 -5.02 -10.90
C GLY A 341 -4.06 -4.38 -12.29
N THR A 342 -5.03 -4.64 -13.16
CA THR A 342 -4.90 -4.37 -14.59
C THR A 342 -5.11 -2.89 -14.91
N ASP A 343 -4.11 -2.27 -15.54
CA ASP A 343 -4.21 -0.93 -16.10
C ASP A 343 -3.64 -0.90 -17.53
N GLY A 344 -4.40 -0.30 -18.45
CA GLY A 344 -4.04 -0.30 -19.88
C GLY A 344 -2.80 0.52 -20.20
N LYS A 345 -2.52 1.58 -19.43
CA LYS A 345 -1.32 2.43 -19.61
C LYS A 345 -0.08 1.65 -19.19
N LEU A 346 -0.10 1.03 -18.00
CA LEU A 346 1.01 0.21 -17.51
C LEU A 346 1.26 -1.03 -18.40
N GLN A 347 0.20 -1.70 -18.88
CA GLN A 347 0.33 -2.81 -19.83
C GLN A 347 1.00 -2.39 -21.13
N SER A 348 0.61 -1.25 -21.69
CA SER A 348 1.18 -0.72 -22.93
C SER A 348 2.67 -0.38 -22.76
N GLN A 349 3.03 0.23 -21.63
CA GLN A 349 4.42 0.57 -21.33
C GLN A 349 5.27 -0.68 -21.07
N LEU A 350 4.75 -1.68 -20.37
CA LEU A 350 5.42 -2.96 -20.17
C LEU A 350 5.66 -3.67 -21.50
N ALA A 351 4.66 -3.68 -22.39
CA ALA A 351 4.78 -4.27 -23.71
C ALA A 351 5.87 -3.58 -24.55
N GLU A 352 5.97 -2.25 -24.50
CA GLU A 352 7.02 -1.52 -25.22
C GLU A 352 8.42 -1.82 -24.66
N ASN A 353 8.57 -1.88 -23.33
CA ASN A 353 9.85 -2.25 -22.70
C ASN A 353 10.32 -3.65 -23.12
N TYR A 354 9.40 -4.62 -23.18
CA TYR A 354 9.69 -5.94 -23.73
C TYR A 354 10.05 -5.92 -25.22
N VAL A 355 9.38 -5.11 -26.04
CA VAL A 355 9.75 -4.96 -27.47
C VAL A 355 11.19 -4.47 -27.60
N VAL A 356 11.56 -3.42 -26.87
CA VAL A 356 12.90 -2.85 -26.98
C VAL A 356 13.95 -3.83 -26.44
N ARG A 357 13.71 -4.46 -25.27
CA ARG A 357 14.63 -5.47 -24.72
C ARG A 357 14.77 -6.67 -25.66
N GLY A 358 13.66 -7.16 -26.21
CA GLY A 358 13.62 -8.26 -27.15
C GLY A 358 14.40 -7.95 -28.43
N ILE A 359 14.18 -6.78 -29.04
CA ILE A 359 14.91 -6.34 -30.25
C ILE A 359 16.41 -6.21 -29.96
N ASN A 360 16.80 -5.58 -28.86
CA ASN A 360 18.21 -5.40 -28.51
C ASN A 360 18.91 -6.74 -28.29
N THR A 361 18.30 -7.62 -27.48
CA THR A 361 18.82 -8.98 -27.22
C THR A 361 18.95 -9.77 -28.52
N PHE A 362 17.95 -9.67 -29.40
CA PHE A 362 17.96 -10.37 -30.69
C PHE A 362 19.05 -9.84 -31.63
N ASN A 363 19.21 -8.51 -31.72
CA ASN A 363 20.25 -7.88 -32.54
C ASN A 363 21.65 -8.20 -32.03
N GLU A 364 21.87 -8.17 -30.72
CA GLU A 364 23.13 -8.57 -30.11
C GLU A 364 23.45 -10.04 -30.38
N ALA A 365 22.45 -10.92 -30.27
CA ALA A 365 22.60 -12.32 -30.59
C ALA A 365 22.96 -12.54 -32.07
N GLN A 366 22.33 -11.80 -32.99
CA GLN A 366 22.68 -11.84 -34.41
C GLN A 366 24.11 -11.36 -34.68
N GLN A 367 24.55 -10.27 -34.04
CA GLN A 367 25.92 -9.77 -34.19
C GLN A 367 26.95 -10.77 -33.64
N LYS A 368 26.66 -11.40 -32.48
CA LYS A 368 27.50 -12.47 -31.94
C LYS A 368 27.52 -13.69 -32.86
N ALA A 369 26.37 -14.08 -33.41
CA ALA A 369 26.26 -15.16 -34.39
C ALA A 369 27.15 -14.91 -35.62
N GLN A 370 27.22 -13.68 -36.10
CA GLN A 370 28.07 -13.30 -37.23
C GLN A 370 29.58 -13.40 -36.93
N ARG A 371 29.99 -13.14 -35.67
CA ARG A 371 31.40 -13.13 -35.27
C ARG A 371 31.90 -14.51 -34.85
N GLU A 372 31.08 -15.23 -34.10
CA GLU A 372 31.46 -16.46 -33.37
C GLU A 372 30.75 -17.71 -33.91
N GLY A 373 29.79 -17.53 -34.82
CA GLY A 373 28.90 -18.59 -35.26
C GLY A 373 27.74 -18.81 -34.28
N LEU A 374 26.86 -19.75 -34.66
CA LEU A 374 25.67 -20.08 -33.89
C LEU A 374 26.01 -21.03 -32.73
N THR A 375 26.36 -20.48 -31.58
CA THR A 375 26.63 -21.23 -30.34
C THR A 375 25.35 -21.42 -29.52
N ASP A 376 25.37 -22.34 -28.54
CA ASP A 376 24.24 -22.55 -27.61
C ASP A 376 23.90 -21.26 -26.84
N ALA A 377 24.91 -20.46 -26.50
CA ALA A 377 24.72 -19.16 -25.84
C ALA A 377 24.00 -18.16 -26.76
N VAL A 378 24.36 -18.10 -28.04
CA VAL A 378 23.67 -17.25 -29.04
C VAL A 378 22.23 -17.72 -29.23
N MET A 379 22.00 -19.03 -29.29
CA MET A 379 20.65 -19.60 -29.38
C MET A 379 19.80 -19.23 -28.16
N ALA A 380 20.35 -19.34 -26.95
CA ALA A 380 19.66 -18.93 -25.72
C ALA A 380 19.30 -17.43 -25.74
N MET A 381 20.18 -16.56 -26.25
CA MET A 381 19.87 -15.13 -26.41
C MET A 381 18.75 -14.89 -27.43
N LEU A 382 18.76 -15.57 -28.58
CA LEU A 382 17.68 -15.47 -29.58
C LEU A 382 16.33 -15.95 -29.02
N GLU A 383 16.35 -17.03 -28.24
CA GLU A 383 15.16 -17.57 -27.55
C GLU A 383 14.64 -16.58 -26.50
N SER A 384 15.53 -16.00 -25.68
CA SER A 384 15.16 -14.97 -24.71
C SER A 384 14.56 -13.74 -25.39
N GLY A 385 15.17 -13.26 -26.47
CA GLY A 385 14.65 -12.11 -27.22
C GLY A 385 13.30 -12.39 -27.87
N LEU A 386 13.08 -13.61 -28.38
CA LEU A 386 11.79 -14.03 -28.90
C LEU A 386 10.73 -14.13 -27.80
N ALA A 387 11.07 -14.68 -26.63
CA ALA A 387 10.17 -14.78 -25.49
C ALA A 387 9.66 -13.40 -25.04
N ASP A 388 10.54 -12.40 -25.00
CA ASP A 388 10.16 -11.02 -24.70
C ASP A 388 9.19 -10.44 -25.75
N LEU A 389 9.46 -10.68 -27.04
CA LEU A 389 8.57 -10.22 -28.11
C LEU A 389 7.19 -10.90 -28.04
N GLU A 390 7.15 -12.19 -27.73
CA GLU A 390 5.89 -12.94 -27.56
C GLU A 390 5.11 -12.46 -26.33
N GLU A 391 5.80 -12.14 -25.24
CA GLU A 391 5.18 -11.55 -24.06
C GLU A 391 4.61 -10.16 -24.36
N ALA A 392 5.32 -9.33 -25.13
CA ALA A 392 4.80 -8.06 -25.61
C ALA A 392 3.55 -8.22 -26.52
N VAL A 393 3.50 -9.29 -27.34
CA VAL A 393 2.30 -9.63 -28.12
C VAL A 393 1.14 -10.01 -27.20
N ARG A 394 1.40 -10.80 -26.15
CA ARG A 394 0.38 -11.18 -25.15
C ARG A 394 -0.21 -9.96 -24.43
N LEU A 395 0.60 -8.94 -24.20
CA LEU A 395 0.19 -7.64 -23.64
C LEU A 395 -0.50 -6.71 -24.66
N GLY A 396 -0.67 -7.14 -25.92
CA GLY A 396 -1.43 -6.41 -26.94
C GLY A 396 -0.60 -5.49 -27.84
N SER A 397 0.74 -5.56 -27.82
CA SER A 397 1.58 -4.72 -28.69
C SER A 397 1.49 -5.14 -30.16
N LYS A 398 0.91 -4.26 -31.00
CA LYS A 398 0.85 -4.45 -32.46
C LYS A 398 2.24 -4.41 -33.11
N ARG A 399 3.17 -3.63 -32.55
CA ARG A 399 4.57 -3.55 -33.01
C ARG A 399 5.27 -4.90 -32.79
N ALA A 400 5.04 -5.51 -31.62
CA ALA A 400 5.63 -6.80 -31.28
C ALA A 400 5.20 -7.92 -32.23
N VAL A 401 3.98 -7.92 -32.76
CA VAL A 401 3.47 -8.98 -33.66
C VAL A 401 4.39 -9.18 -34.86
N LYS A 402 4.72 -8.09 -35.57
CA LYS A 402 5.60 -8.14 -36.75
C LYS A 402 7.02 -8.58 -36.39
N GLN A 403 7.53 -8.09 -35.25
CA GLN A 403 8.88 -8.40 -34.81
C GLN A 403 9.01 -9.85 -34.33
N ALA A 404 8.02 -10.37 -33.60
CA ALA A 404 7.94 -11.76 -33.17
C ALA A 404 7.85 -12.70 -34.38
N GLU A 405 7.07 -12.35 -35.41
CA GLU A 405 6.99 -13.13 -36.65
C GLU A 405 8.34 -13.19 -37.37
N ALA A 406 9.02 -12.05 -37.51
CA ALA A 406 10.37 -11.98 -38.09
C ALA A 406 11.39 -12.79 -37.27
N ALA A 407 11.36 -12.64 -35.94
CA ALA A 407 12.21 -13.36 -35.00
C ALA A 407 11.97 -14.88 -35.06
N ARG A 408 10.71 -15.34 -35.15
CA ARG A 408 10.35 -16.75 -35.36
C ARG A 408 10.91 -17.29 -36.67
N GLY A 409 10.82 -16.51 -37.75
CA GLY A 409 11.40 -16.86 -39.04
C GLY A 409 12.92 -17.03 -38.96
N ALA A 410 13.61 -16.07 -38.35
CA ALA A 410 15.05 -16.11 -38.15
C ALA A 410 15.49 -17.25 -37.21
N MET A 411 14.75 -17.52 -36.13
CA MET A 411 14.99 -18.64 -35.22
C MET A 411 14.82 -20.00 -35.92
N SER A 412 13.78 -20.15 -36.73
CA SER A 412 13.58 -21.35 -37.55
C SER A 412 14.74 -21.54 -38.53
N TYR A 413 15.24 -20.46 -39.14
CA TYR A 413 16.42 -20.49 -40.00
C TYR A 413 17.69 -20.89 -39.25
N ALA A 414 17.93 -20.31 -38.07
CA ALA A 414 19.08 -20.60 -37.20
C ALA A 414 19.08 -22.06 -36.72
N ARG A 415 17.95 -22.56 -36.18
CA ARG A 415 17.80 -23.96 -35.76
C ARG A 415 17.98 -24.95 -36.90
N CYS A 416 17.70 -24.54 -38.13
CA CYS A 416 18.00 -25.35 -39.29
C CYS A 416 19.51 -25.42 -39.63
N GLY A 417 20.41 -24.87 -38.81
CA GLY A 417 21.85 -24.86 -39.08
C GLY A 417 22.24 -24.07 -40.32
N MET A 418 21.35 -23.20 -40.81
CA MET A 418 21.58 -22.45 -42.05
C MET A 418 22.34 -21.14 -41.86
N ALA A 419 22.48 -20.67 -40.61
CA ALA A 419 23.14 -19.39 -40.32
C ALA A 419 24.60 -19.30 -40.82
N ASN A 420 25.27 -20.45 -41.05
CA ASN A 420 26.63 -20.55 -41.56
C ASN A 420 26.72 -21.30 -42.91
N ALA A 421 25.61 -21.52 -43.59
CA ALA A 421 25.63 -22.19 -44.90
C ALA A 421 26.26 -21.27 -45.95
N PRO A 422 27.11 -21.79 -46.86
CA PRO A 422 27.56 -21.01 -48.02
C PRO A 422 26.35 -20.45 -48.78
N LYS A 423 26.44 -19.21 -49.31
CA LYS A 423 25.34 -18.53 -50.03
C LYS A 423 24.65 -19.42 -51.07
N GLU A 424 25.42 -20.24 -51.78
CA GLU A 424 24.87 -21.18 -52.77
C GLU A 424 23.91 -22.22 -52.17
N ILE A 425 24.17 -22.66 -50.94
CA ILE A 425 23.34 -23.63 -50.23
C ILE A 425 22.11 -22.94 -49.65
N GLU A 426 22.27 -21.71 -49.14
CA GLU A 426 21.16 -20.86 -48.73
C GLU A 426 20.18 -20.61 -49.89
N GLU A 427 20.66 -20.25 -51.08
CA GLU A 427 19.84 -20.06 -52.27
C GLU A 427 19.08 -21.33 -52.67
N LEU A 428 19.72 -22.50 -52.61
CA LEU A 428 19.09 -23.79 -52.87
C LEU A 428 17.96 -24.07 -51.86
N LEU A 429 18.18 -23.77 -50.58
CA LEU A 429 17.20 -23.99 -49.52
C LEU A 429 16.01 -23.01 -49.62
N ILE A 430 16.25 -21.75 -50.00
CA ILE A 430 15.19 -20.77 -50.29
C ILE A 430 14.35 -21.22 -51.47
N ARG A 431 14.98 -21.61 -52.59
CA ARG A 431 14.29 -22.15 -53.78
C ARG A 431 13.47 -23.39 -53.44
N ALA A 432 14.03 -24.27 -52.62
CA ALA A 432 13.32 -25.47 -52.17
C ALA A 432 12.04 -25.13 -51.40
N ARG A 433 12.12 -24.22 -50.41
CA ARG A 433 10.96 -23.81 -49.60
C ARG A 433 9.88 -23.14 -50.45
N GLN A 434 10.27 -22.26 -51.37
CA GLN A 434 9.32 -21.60 -52.27
C GLN A 434 8.62 -22.61 -53.18
N ALA A 435 9.35 -23.55 -53.77
CA ALA A 435 8.79 -24.61 -54.60
C ALA A 435 7.81 -25.50 -53.81
N ILE A 436 8.14 -25.85 -52.56
CA ILE A 436 7.24 -26.63 -51.68
C ILE A 436 5.96 -25.84 -51.37
N LYS A 437 6.07 -24.55 -51.07
CA LYS A 437 4.91 -23.67 -50.80
C LYS A 437 3.98 -23.56 -52.01
N GLU A 438 4.54 -23.53 -53.22
CA GLU A 438 3.80 -23.53 -54.49
C GLU A 438 3.30 -24.92 -54.91
N LYS A 439 3.41 -25.95 -54.05
CA LYS A 439 3.08 -27.36 -54.35
C LYS A 439 3.88 -27.97 -55.51
N LYS A 440 5.00 -27.35 -55.92
CA LYS A 440 5.97 -27.89 -56.88
C LYS A 440 6.98 -28.79 -56.18
N LEU A 441 6.48 -29.90 -55.61
CA LEU A 441 7.24 -30.75 -54.69
C LEU A 441 8.51 -31.34 -55.32
N ASP A 442 8.47 -31.71 -56.61
CA ASP A 442 9.62 -32.30 -57.30
C ASP A 442 10.80 -31.32 -57.40
N ALA A 443 10.53 -30.08 -57.80
CA ALA A 443 11.53 -29.01 -57.83
C ALA A 443 12.09 -28.71 -56.43
N GLY A 444 11.23 -28.75 -55.40
CA GLY A 444 11.66 -28.56 -54.01
C GLY A 444 12.59 -29.67 -53.51
N ILE A 445 12.24 -30.93 -53.81
CA ILE A 445 13.04 -32.11 -53.47
C ILE A 445 14.41 -32.08 -54.18
N ASP A 446 14.44 -31.68 -55.45
CA ASP A 446 15.70 -31.62 -56.21
C ASP A 446 16.65 -30.56 -55.65
N CYS A 447 16.15 -29.37 -55.29
CA CYS A 447 16.93 -28.36 -54.60
C CYS A 447 17.45 -28.85 -53.24
N LEU A 448 16.64 -29.57 -52.45
CA LEU A 448 17.07 -30.14 -51.15
C LEU A 448 18.13 -31.23 -51.32
N ARG A 449 18.02 -32.08 -52.35
CA ARG A 449 19.02 -33.10 -52.69
C ARG A 449 20.33 -32.48 -53.15
N GLU A 450 20.25 -31.38 -53.91
CA GLU A 450 21.43 -30.62 -54.33
C GLU A 450 22.11 -29.95 -53.14
N ALA A 451 21.35 -29.28 -52.27
CA ALA A 451 21.86 -28.69 -51.03
C ALA A 451 22.55 -29.75 -50.15
N ARG A 452 21.90 -30.92 -49.96
CA ARG A 452 22.48 -32.06 -49.23
C ARG A 452 23.75 -32.59 -49.89
N ARG A 453 23.80 -32.68 -51.22
CA ARG A 453 25.02 -33.08 -51.95
C ARG A 453 26.16 -32.11 -51.70
N LYS A 454 25.90 -30.79 -51.78
CA LYS A 454 26.91 -29.75 -51.54
C LYS A 454 27.38 -29.71 -50.09
N LEU A 455 26.50 -29.97 -49.12
CA LEU A 455 26.84 -30.05 -47.69
C LEU A 455 27.59 -31.34 -47.30
N GLY A 456 27.45 -32.41 -48.09
CA GLY A 456 28.13 -33.69 -47.86
C GLY A 456 27.82 -34.31 -46.50
N ARG A 457 28.85 -34.81 -45.80
CA ARG A 457 28.69 -35.42 -44.46
C ARG A 457 28.29 -34.42 -43.37
N LYS A 458 28.42 -33.11 -43.62
CA LYS A 458 28.02 -32.04 -42.69
C LYS A 458 26.60 -31.54 -42.96
N THR A 459 25.76 -32.34 -43.60
CA THR A 459 24.36 -31.95 -43.85
C THR A 459 23.64 -31.76 -42.51
N PRO A 460 23.09 -30.57 -42.22
CA PRO A 460 22.30 -30.35 -41.03
C PRO A 460 21.07 -31.26 -41.02
N GLU A 461 20.72 -31.79 -39.85
CA GLU A 461 19.55 -32.67 -39.66
C GLU A 461 18.26 -32.03 -40.20
N SER A 462 18.14 -30.71 -40.14
CA SER A 462 17.03 -29.94 -40.69
C SER A 462 16.82 -30.12 -42.20
N VAL A 463 17.90 -30.22 -42.99
CA VAL A 463 17.84 -30.43 -44.44
C VAL A 463 17.36 -31.86 -44.72
N ILE A 464 17.76 -32.82 -43.89
CA ILE A 464 17.31 -34.20 -43.94
C ILE A 464 15.81 -34.28 -43.61
N GLN A 465 15.37 -33.60 -42.54
CA GLN A 465 13.96 -33.54 -42.15
C GLN A 465 13.08 -32.84 -43.20
N MET A 466 13.53 -31.70 -43.76
CA MET A 466 12.82 -31.04 -44.87
C MET A 466 12.71 -31.93 -46.11
N LEU A 467 13.78 -32.64 -46.46
CA LEU A 467 13.75 -33.58 -47.58
C LEU A 467 12.79 -34.74 -47.31
N SER A 468 12.80 -35.29 -46.10
CA SER A 468 11.88 -36.34 -45.66
C SER A 468 10.42 -35.89 -45.73
N GLY A 469 10.12 -34.70 -45.19
CA GLY A 469 8.78 -34.11 -45.23
C GLY A 469 8.29 -33.85 -46.66
N ALA A 470 9.15 -33.32 -47.54
CA ALA A 470 8.81 -33.09 -48.94
C ALA A 470 8.57 -34.41 -49.72
N LEU A 471 9.38 -35.44 -49.46
CA LEU A 471 9.18 -36.78 -50.04
C LEU A 471 7.87 -37.41 -49.59
N ASN A 472 7.53 -37.28 -48.30
CA ASN A 472 6.25 -37.78 -47.77
C ASN A 472 5.06 -37.04 -48.40
N ALA A 473 5.12 -35.70 -48.46
CA ALA A 473 4.09 -34.89 -49.11
C ALA A 473 3.90 -35.27 -50.58
N ARG A 474 4.98 -35.57 -51.30
CA ARG A 474 4.95 -36.06 -52.69
C ARG A 474 4.28 -37.44 -52.78
N GLY A 475 4.58 -38.34 -51.84
CA GLY A 475 3.95 -39.65 -51.74
C GLY A 475 2.43 -39.54 -51.59
N VAL A 476 1.97 -38.69 -50.66
CA VAL A 476 0.55 -38.41 -50.44
C VAL A 476 -0.09 -37.79 -51.69
N GLN A 477 0.56 -36.80 -52.31
CA GLN A 477 0.04 -36.17 -53.54
C GLN A 477 -0.16 -37.20 -54.66
N ARG A 478 0.80 -38.12 -54.87
CA ARG A 478 0.70 -39.17 -55.87
C ARG A 478 -0.37 -40.21 -55.52
N ALA A 479 -0.49 -40.58 -54.25
CA ALA A 479 -1.54 -41.50 -53.80
C ALA A 479 -2.94 -40.90 -54.05
N ASN A 480 -3.12 -39.60 -53.78
CA ASN A 480 -4.37 -38.90 -54.05
C ASN A 480 -4.65 -38.83 -55.56
N GLN A 481 -3.67 -38.47 -56.38
CA GLN A 481 -3.81 -38.47 -57.84
C GLN A 481 -4.17 -39.86 -58.39
N ALA A 482 -3.51 -40.91 -57.90
CA ALA A 482 -3.84 -42.29 -58.28
C ALA A 482 -5.26 -42.67 -57.82
N GLY A 483 -5.66 -42.24 -56.62
CA GLY A 483 -7.03 -42.42 -56.11
C GLY A 483 -8.08 -41.74 -56.98
N GLU A 484 -7.83 -40.50 -57.40
CA GLU A 484 -8.68 -39.74 -58.32
C GLU A 484 -8.75 -40.42 -59.69
N GLU A 485 -7.63 -40.90 -60.24
CA GLU A 485 -7.61 -41.65 -61.50
C GLU A 485 -8.41 -42.96 -61.42
N ILE A 486 -8.29 -43.69 -60.30
CA ILE A 486 -9.06 -44.92 -60.04
C ILE A 486 -10.55 -44.58 -59.95
N GLN A 487 -10.93 -43.54 -59.21
CA GLN A 487 -12.31 -43.08 -59.12
C GLN A 487 -12.86 -42.64 -60.48
N GLN A 488 -12.08 -41.90 -61.28
CA GLN A 488 -12.49 -41.52 -62.64
C GLN A 488 -12.61 -42.72 -63.57
N ARG A 489 -11.77 -43.75 -63.42
CA ARG A 489 -11.90 -45.00 -64.19
C ARG A 489 -13.13 -45.78 -63.74
N GLN A 490 -13.39 -45.89 -62.44
CA GLN A 490 -14.58 -46.54 -61.90
C GLN A 490 -15.85 -45.81 -62.32
N GLY A 491 -15.88 -44.47 -62.25
CA GLY A 491 -16.99 -43.66 -62.76
C GLY A 491 -17.24 -43.90 -64.24
N ARG A 492 -16.20 -43.88 -65.09
CA ARG A 492 -16.34 -44.20 -66.52
C ARG A 492 -16.83 -45.63 -66.80
N LEU A 493 -16.43 -46.61 -65.97
CA LEU A 493 -16.91 -47.98 -66.07
C LEU A 493 -18.37 -48.09 -65.61
N PHE A 494 -18.76 -47.37 -64.57
CA PHE A 494 -20.14 -47.31 -64.08
C PHE A 494 -21.07 -46.62 -65.09
N ASP A 495 -20.66 -45.50 -65.68
CA ASP A 495 -21.39 -44.82 -66.75
C ASP A 495 -21.54 -45.71 -67.99
N ARG A 496 -20.50 -46.46 -68.36
CA ARG A 496 -20.58 -47.46 -69.44
C ARG A 496 -21.52 -48.62 -69.10
N ALA A 497 -21.58 -49.06 -67.84
CA ALA A 497 -22.50 -50.11 -67.42
C ALA A 497 -23.95 -49.64 -67.42
N LEU A 498 -24.21 -48.38 -67.02
CA LEU A 498 -25.54 -47.78 -67.04
C LEU A 498 -26.05 -47.44 -68.44
N THR A 499 -25.16 -47.12 -69.39
CA THR A 499 -25.53 -46.83 -70.78
C THR A 499 -25.50 -48.05 -71.71
N GLY A 500 -25.00 -49.20 -71.23
CA GLY A 500 -24.66 -50.36 -72.04
C GLY A 500 -25.73 -51.44 -72.22
N ASN A 501 -26.91 -51.34 -71.60
CA ASN A 501 -28.02 -52.28 -71.82
C ASN A 501 -29.37 -51.62 -71.50
N PHE A 502 -29.88 -50.85 -72.46
CA PHE A 502 -31.32 -50.62 -72.64
C PHE A 502 -31.57 -50.60 -74.16
N PHE A 503 -31.52 -51.79 -74.76
CA PHE A 503 -32.24 -52.11 -75.99
C PHE A 503 -32.94 -53.45 -75.78
#